data_AF-A0A840Q6I1-F1
#
_entry.id   AF-A0A840Q6I1-F1
#
_cell.length_a   1.000
_cell.length_b   1.000
_cell.length_c   1.000
_cell.angle_alpha   90.00
_cell.angle_beta   90.00
_cell.angle_gamma   90.00
#
_symmetry.space_group_name_H-M   'P 1'
#
loop_
_entity.id
_entity.type
_entity.pdbx_description
1 polymer ?
#
loop_
_entity_poly.entity_id
_entity_poly.type
_entity_poly.pdbx_seq_one_letter_code
_entity_poly.pdbx_strand_id
1 'polypeptide(L)'
;MTIDARWAVFAEDGSERGAQLLVEDRDQVRELVELLADPAADVARLIHRERPLWDVERGFFDHDVYATVRDGFGYLSYQDAKRDKAYPEGDPASEGCEFDDDDFPPGAGLPVEKFTEILVEFLRTADRPASVTWRELSTGPAGE
;
A
#
# COMPACT_ATOMS: atom_id res chain seq x y z
N MET A 1 -8.44 -14.53 5.81
CA MET A 1 -8.19 -13.28 5.10
C MET A 1 -6.84 -13.44 4.46
N THR A 2 -6.79 -13.18 3.18
CA THR A 2 -5.65 -13.45 2.33
C THR A 2 -5.43 -12.23 1.46
N ILE A 3 -4.22 -11.71 1.46
CA ILE A 3 -3.84 -10.62 0.57
C ILE A 3 -3.06 -11.20 -0.61
N ASP A 4 -3.51 -10.91 -1.82
CA ASP A 4 -2.76 -11.08 -3.05
C ASP A 4 -2.01 -9.78 -3.32
N ALA A 5 -0.72 -9.76 -2.99
CA ALA A 5 0.16 -8.61 -3.20
C ALA A 5 0.86 -8.74 -4.55
N ARG A 6 0.80 -7.69 -5.38
CA ARG A 6 1.37 -7.69 -6.74
C ARG A 6 2.10 -6.40 -7.02
N TRP A 7 3.30 -6.49 -7.59
CA TRP A 7 4.13 -5.35 -7.95
C TRP A 7 4.97 -5.66 -9.18
N ALA A 8 5.53 -4.61 -9.79
CA ALA A 8 6.53 -4.74 -10.83
C ALA A 8 7.94 -4.79 -10.22
N VAL A 9 8.88 -5.45 -10.88
CA VAL A 9 10.30 -5.40 -10.55
C VAL A 9 11.07 -5.00 -11.80
N PHE A 10 11.84 -3.92 -11.72
CA PHE A 10 12.60 -3.37 -12.83
C PHE A 10 14.05 -3.83 -12.80
N ALA A 11 14.51 -4.43 -13.89
CA ALA A 11 15.92 -4.76 -14.08
C ALA A 11 16.73 -3.52 -14.52
N GLU A 12 18.06 -3.61 -14.41
CA GLU A 12 18.98 -2.52 -14.79
C GLU A 12 18.86 -2.11 -16.27
N ASP A 13 18.39 -3.02 -17.14
CA ASP A 13 18.15 -2.76 -18.55
C ASP A 13 16.79 -2.09 -18.84
N GLY A 14 16.03 -1.78 -17.79
CA GLY A 14 14.70 -1.18 -17.86
C GLY A 14 13.58 -2.18 -18.19
N SER A 15 13.88 -3.49 -18.27
CA SER A 15 12.84 -4.49 -18.42
C SER A 15 12.05 -4.68 -17.11
N GLU A 16 10.75 -4.86 -17.26
CA GLU A 16 9.83 -5.09 -16.14
C GLU A 16 9.45 -6.57 -16.05
N ARG A 17 9.39 -7.10 -14.83
CA ARG A 17 8.73 -8.37 -14.53
C ARG A 17 7.68 -8.20 -13.45
N GLY A 18 6.52 -8.83 -13.63
CA GLY A 18 5.54 -8.96 -12.55
C GLY A 18 6.05 -9.86 -11.43
N ALA A 19 5.80 -9.45 -10.19
CA ALA A 19 6.02 -10.22 -8.98
C ALA A 19 4.73 -10.29 -8.16
N GLN A 20 4.59 -11.36 -7.39
CA GLN A 20 3.42 -11.57 -6.53
C GLN A 20 3.79 -12.37 -5.29
N LEU A 21 3.07 -12.13 -4.20
CA LEU A 21 3.13 -12.91 -2.96
C LEU A 21 1.73 -13.06 -2.39
N LEU A 22 1.36 -14.29 -2.03
CA LEU A 22 0.14 -14.56 -1.29
C LEU A 22 0.45 -14.49 0.21
N VAL A 23 -0.21 -13.57 0.91
CA VAL A 23 0.01 -13.30 2.33
C VAL A 23 -1.19 -13.81 3.12
N GLU A 24 -0.96 -14.83 3.94
CA GLU A 24 -1.95 -15.52 4.78
C GLU A 24 -1.67 -15.33 6.27
N ASP A 25 -0.41 -15.05 6.63
CA ASP A 25 0.05 -14.87 8.01
C ASP A 25 1.09 -13.76 8.17
N ARG A 26 1.53 -13.58 9.42
CA ARG A 26 2.48 -12.53 9.83
C ARG A 26 3.88 -12.73 9.28
N ASP A 27 4.32 -13.97 9.09
CA ASP A 27 5.67 -14.24 8.57
C ASP A 27 5.73 -13.86 7.09
N GLN A 28 4.66 -14.12 6.34
CA GLN A 28 4.53 -13.67 4.95
C GLN A 28 4.37 -12.15 4.82
N VAL A 29 3.80 -11.47 5.83
CA VAL A 29 3.83 -9.99 5.87
C VAL A 29 5.27 -9.50 5.97
N ARG A 30 6.13 -10.14 6.77
CA ARG A 30 7.55 -9.76 6.88
C ARG A 30 8.28 -10.01 5.56
N GLU A 31 8.03 -11.16 4.93
CA GLU A 31 8.57 -11.47 3.60
C GLU A 31 8.16 -10.41 2.57
N LEU A 32 6.88 -9.99 2.55
CA LEU A 32 6.43 -8.92 1.67
C LEU A 32 7.21 -7.62 1.91
N VAL A 33 7.35 -7.21 3.17
CA VAL A 33 8.07 -5.98 3.54
C VAL A 33 9.54 -6.03 3.09
N GLU A 34 10.20 -7.19 3.24
CA GLU A 34 11.58 -7.38 2.77
C GLU A 34 11.68 -7.30 1.24
N LEU A 35 10.73 -7.90 0.52
CA LEU A 35 10.69 -7.86 -0.95
C LEU A 35 10.44 -6.44 -1.48
N LEU A 36 9.57 -5.66 -0.83
CA LEU A 36 9.28 -4.27 -1.21
C LEU A 36 10.41 -3.30 -0.86
N ALA A 37 11.34 -3.69 0.00
CA ALA A 37 12.52 -2.90 0.32
C ALA A 37 13.59 -2.97 -0.79
N ASP A 38 13.45 -3.88 -1.76
CA ASP A 38 14.32 -3.91 -2.93
C ASP A 38 14.14 -2.61 -3.75
N PRO A 39 15.21 -1.86 -4.06
CA PRO A 39 15.11 -0.65 -4.87
C PRO A 39 14.51 -0.91 -6.26
N ALA A 40 14.65 -2.13 -6.79
CA ALA A 40 14.04 -2.54 -8.06
C ALA A 40 12.54 -2.83 -7.97
N ALA A 41 11.98 -3.03 -6.77
CA ALA A 41 10.56 -3.31 -6.58
C ALA A 41 9.73 -2.03 -6.66
N ASP A 42 8.72 -2.03 -7.52
CA ASP A 42 7.71 -0.98 -7.60
C ASP A 42 6.73 -1.06 -6.42
N VAL A 43 5.75 -0.15 -6.41
CA VAL A 43 4.64 -0.17 -5.48
C VAL A 43 3.78 -1.43 -5.66
N ALA A 44 3.46 -2.07 -4.54
CA ALA A 44 2.59 -3.23 -4.52
C ALA A 44 1.14 -2.84 -4.33
N ARG A 45 0.29 -3.34 -5.23
CA ARG A 45 -1.16 -3.35 -5.02
C ARG A 45 -1.54 -4.52 -4.13
N LEU A 46 -2.30 -4.25 -3.07
CA LEU A 46 -2.73 -5.23 -2.08
C LEU A 46 -4.23 -5.52 -2.23
N ILE A 47 -4.58 -6.77 -2.49
CA ILE A 47 -5.96 -7.18 -2.77
C ILE A 47 -6.41 -8.24 -1.77
N HIS A 48 -7.44 -7.97 -0.97
CA HIS A 48 -8.11 -9.02 -0.20
C HIS A 48 -8.97 -9.91 -1.11
N ARG A 49 -8.64 -11.19 -1.19
CA ARG A 49 -9.36 -12.14 -2.07
C ARG A 49 -10.77 -12.48 -1.58
N GLU A 50 -11.01 -12.35 -0.27
CA GLU A 50 -12.29 -12.66 0.35
C GLU A 50 -13.23 -11.45 0.45
N ARG A 51 -12.78 -10.23 0.10
CA ARG A 51 -13.66 -9.05 0.04
C ARG A 51 -14.56 -9.12 -1.20
N PRO A 52 -15.83 -8.67 -1.09
CA PRO A 52 -16.70 -8.59 -2.25
C PRO A 52 -16.15 -7.57 -3.25
N LEU A 53 -16.32 -7.86 -4.54
CA LEU A 53 -16.07 -6.88 -5.58
C LEU A 53 -17.15 -5.78 -5.52
N TRP A 54 -16.76 -4.55 -5.84
CA TRP A 54 -17.71 -3.46 -6.06
C TRP A 54 -18.55 -3.70 -7.31
N ASP A 55 -17.89 -4.16 -8.39
CA ASP A 55 -18.54 -4.55 -9.65
C ASP A 55 -18.02 -5.95 -10.06
N VAL A 56 -18.88 -6.95 -9.91
CA VAL A 56 -18.55 -8.35 -10.23
C VAL A 56 -18.38 -8.56 -11.74
N GLU A 57 -19.14 -7.86 -12.58
CA GLU A 57 -19.08 -8.02 -14.03
C GLU A 57 -17.79 -7.42 -14.61
N ARG A 58 -17.32 -6.32 -14.03
CA ARG A 58 -16.08 -5.64 -14.44
C ARG A 58 -14.84 -6.10 -13.66
N GLY A 59 -15.02 -6.88 -12.59
CA GLY A 59 -13.91 -7.31 -11.74
C GLY A 59 -13.33 -6.20 -10.87
N PHE A 60 -14.10 -5.15 -10.56
CA PHE A 60 -13.58 -4.02 -9.79
C PHE A 60 -13.58 -4.30 -8.29
N PHE A 61 -12.41 -4.18 -7.68
CA PHE A 61 -12.24 -4.29 -6.24
C PHE A 61 -12.95 -3.15 -5.51
N ASP A 62 -13.41 -3.44 -4.29
CA ASP A 62 -14.10 -2.47 -3.45
C ASP A 62 -13.16 -1.55 -2.67
N HIS A 63 -11.85 -1.80 -2.75
CA HIS A 63 -10.77 -1.01 -2.17
C HIS A 63 -9.58 -0.95 -3.14
N ASP A 64 -8.76 0.07 -2.96
CA ASP A 64 -7.49 0.23 -3.64
C ASP A 64 -6.43 0.60 -2.60
N VAL A 65 -5.41 -0.23 -2.50
CA VAL A 65 -4.40 -0.16 -1.45
C VAL A 65 -3.04 -0.41 -2.08
N TYR A 66 -2.14 0.55 -1.90
CA TYR A 66 -0.78 0.50 -2.43
C TYR A 66 0.24 0.57 -1.31
N ALA A 67 1.29 -0.24 -1.40
CA ALA A 67 2.28 -0.42 -0.36
C ALA A 67 3.69 -0.51 -0.95
N THR A 68 4.67 0.13 -0.32
CA THR A 68 6.08 0.04 -0.73
C THR A 68 7.02 0.34 0.44
N VAL A 69 8.30 0.03 0.30
CA VAL A 69 9.35 0.41 1.25
C VAL A 69 10.44 1.20 0.50
N ARG A 70 10.70 2.43 0.95
CA ARG A 70 11.70 3.33 0.38
C ARG A 70 12.46 4.06 1.47
N ASP A 71 13.78 4.11 1.31
CA ASP A 71 14.72 4.81 2.21
C ASP A 71 14.52 4.48 3.70
N GLY A 72 14.16 3.22 4.01
CA GLY A 72 13.93 2.76 5.37
C GLY A 72 12.56 3.11 5.95
N PHE A 73 11.62 3.58 5.13
CA PHE A 73 10.23 3.85 5.51
C PHE A 73 9.27 2.99 4.69
N GLY A 74 8.21 2.51 5.34
CA GLY A 74 7.09 1.85 4.68
C GLY A 74 5.97 2.85 4.39
N TYR A 75 5.50 2.87 3.15
CA TYR A 75 4.43 3.75 2.69
C TYR A 75 3.19 2.93 2.36
N LEU A 76 2.03 3.47 2.72
CA LEU A 76 0.73 2.86 2.48
C LEU A 76 -0.25 3.93 2.00
N SER A 77 -1.05 3.62 0.99
CA SER A 77 -2.24 4.39 0.67
C SER A 77 -3.47 3.48 0.81
N TYR A 78 -4.60 4.09 1.16
CA TYR A 78 -5.86 3.36 1.26
C TYR A 78 -6.98 4.24 0.71
N GLN A 79 -7.78 3.67 -0.18
CA GLN A 79 -9.09 4.19 -0.56
C GLN A 79 -10.09 3.05 -0.67
N ASP A 80 -11.36 3.33 -0.42
CA ASP A 80 -12.45 2.43 -0.75
C ASP A 80 -13.73 3.20 -1.04
N ALA A 81 -14.81 2.48 -1.32
CA ALA A 81 -16.08 3.10 -1.68
C ALA A 81 -16.70 4.02 -0.59
N LYS A 82 -16.18 4.01 0.64
CA LYS A 82 -16.69 4.82 1.76
C LYS A 82 -15.72 5.90 2.20
N ARG A 83 -14.44 5.79 1.82
CA ARG A 83 -13.33 6.60 2.34
C ARG A 83 -12.45 7.02 1.18
N ASP A 84 -12.29 8.33 1.05
CA ASP A 84 -11.36 8.92 0.09
C ASP A 84 -9.92 8.48 0.37
N LYS A 85 -9.07 8.69 -0.63
CA LYS A 85 -7.65 8.34 -0.56
C LYS A 85 -6.98 9.05 0.60
N ALA A 86 -6.34 8.24 1.44
CA ALA A 86 -5.63 8.72 2.61
C ALA A 86 -4.29 7.99 2.76
N TYR A 87 -3.41 8.64 3.51
CA TYR A 87 -2.06 8.16 3.82
C TYR A 87 -1.86 8.19 5.33
N PRO A 88 -1.06 7.29 5.91
CA PRO A 88 -0.69 7.38 7.32
C PRO A 88 -0.03 8.73 7.63
N GLU A 89 -0.30 9.28 8.81
CA GLU A 89 0.55 10.31 9.42
C GLU A 89 1.79 9.61 9.97
N GLY A 90 2.89 9.70 9.22
CA GLY A 90 4.15 9.04 9.50
C GLY A 90 5.22 9.94 10.08
N ASP A 91 6.47 9.59 9.80
CA ASP A 91 7.64 10.33 10.25
C ASP A 91 7.84 11.60 9.40
N PRO A 92 7.92 12.80 9.99
CA PRO A 92 8.12 14.03 9.22
C PRO A 92 9.45 14.08 8.44
N ALA A 93 10.42 13.21 8.75
CA ALA A 93 11.65 13.07 8.00
C ALA A 93 11.52 12.17 6.75
N SER A 94 10.41 11.43 6.60
CA SER A 94 10.17 10.63 5.40
C SER A 94 9.89 11.55 4.21
N GLU A 95 10.73 11.48 3.17
CA GLU A 95 10.50 12.20 1.93
C GLU A 95 9.29 11.65 1.17
N GLY A 96 8.78 12.41 0.20
CA GLY A 96 7.77 11.87 -0.71
C GLY A 96 8.41 10.92 -1.72
N CYS A 97 7.65 9.95 -2.22
CA CYS A 97 8.08 9.09 -3.31
C CYS A 97 6.96 8.92 -4.34
N GLU A 98 7.34 8.95 -5.61
CA GLU A 98 6.43 8.92 -6.77
C GLU A 98 6.62 7.58 -7.49
N PHE A 99 5.50 6.96 -7.86
CA PHE A 99 5.42 5.73 -8.65
C PHE A 99 4.31 5.89 -9.67
N ASP A 100 4.32 5.06 -10.73
CA ASP A 100 3.34 5.17 -11.81
C ASP A 100 1.89 4.97 -11.31
N ASP A 101 1.69 4.13 -10.28
CA ASP A 101 0.38 3.83 -9.70
C ASP A 101 0.01 4.68 -8.46
N ASP A 102 0.98 5.26 -7.75
CA ASP A 102 0.72 6.09 -6.56
C ASP A 102 1.84 7.06 -6.22
N ASP A 103 1.45 8.23 -5.69
CA ASP A 103 2.34 9.26 -5.17
C ASP A 103 2.15 9.37 -3.65
N PHE A 104 3.20 9.04 -2.90
CA PHE A 104 3.22 9.14 -1.46
C PHE A 104 3.74 10.51 -1.03
N PRO A 105 2.92 11.32 -0.31
CA PRO A 105 3.34 12.65 0.10
C PRO A 105 4.40 12.59 1.21
N PRO A 106 5.25 13.63 1.34
CA PRO A 106 6.16 13.75 2.47
C PRO A 106 5.43 13.62 3.82
N GLY A 107 6.14 13.00 4.77
CA GLY A 107 5.60 12.68 6.09
C GLY A 107 4.62 11.50 6.15
N ALA A 108 4.44 10.75 5.06
CA ALA A 108 3.57 9.57 5.04
C ALA A 108 4.29 8.25 5.40
N GLY A 109 5.62 8.25 5.38
CA GLY A 109 6.43 7.07 5.62
C GLY A 109 6.44 6.67 7.09
N LEU A 110 6.16 5.40 7.36
CA LEU A 110 6.20 4.83 8.70
C LEU A 110 7.53 4.11 8.93
N PRO A 111 8.04 4.05 10.18
CA PRO A 111 9.09 3.11 10.51
C PRO A 111 8.71 1.69 10.10
N VAL A 112 9.63 0.92 9.50
CA VAL A 112 9.34 -0.40 8.91
C VAL A 112 8.66 -1.35 9.89
N GLU A 113 9.03 -1.31 11.17
CA GLU A 113 8.38 -2.12 12.21
C GLU A 113 6.89 -1.77 12.37
N LYS A 114 6.57 -0.47 12.39
CA LYS A 114 5.18 0.00 12.48
C LYS A 114 4.41 -0.32 11.19
N PHE A 115 5.05 -0.15 10.03
CA PHE A 115 4.49 -0.51 8.74
C PHE A 115 4.13 -2.01 8.68
N THR A 116 5.02 -2.87 9.18
CA THR A 116 4.77 -4.31 9.28
C THR A 116 3.55 -4.60 10.15
N GLU A 117 3.43 -3.96 11.32
CA GLU A 117 2.26 -4.17 12.19
C GLU A 117 0.94 -3.71 11.54
N ILE A 118 0.95 -2.62 10.77
CA ILE A 118 -0.29 -2.18 10.09
C ILE A 118 -0.67 -3.10 8.94
N LEU A 119 0.28 -3.72 8.24
CA LEU A 119 -0.01 -4.72 7.21
C LEU A 119 -0.57 -6.01 7.85
N VAL A 120 -0.07 -6.38 9.04
CA VAL A 120 -0.66 -7.47 9.83
C VAL A 120 -2.09 -7.13 10.26
N GLU A 121 -2.34 -5.89 10.68
CA GLU A 121 -3.70 -5.43 10.99
C GLU A 121 -4.60 -5.50 9.76
N PHE A 122 -4.16 -4.93 8.63
CA PHE A 122 -4.87 -4.94 7.35
C PHE A 122 -5.21 -6.37 6.90
N LEU A 123 -4.26 -7.30 7.00
CA LEU A 123 -4.47 -8.73 6.74
C LEU A 123 -5.61 -9.28 7.60
N ARG A 124 -5.60 -8.99 8.90
CA ARG A 124 -6.56 -9.56 9.86
C ARG A 124 -7.96 -8.94 9.75
N THR A 125 -8.05 -7.64 9.56
CA THR A 125 -9.32 -6.89 9.58
C THR A 125 -9.98 -6.81 8.22
N ALA A 126 -9.21 -6.96 7.13
CA ALA A 126 -9.63 -6.63 5.78
C ALA A 126 -10.19 -5.20 5.65
N ASP A 127 -9.70 -4.28 6.47
CA ASP A 127 -10.18 -2.90 6.57
C ASP A 127 -9.01 -1.94 6.84
N ARG A 128 -9.21 -0.64 6.57
CA ARG A 128 -8.22 0.42 6.80
C ARG A 128 -7.65 0.31 8.23
N PRO A 129 -6.34 0.08 8.42
CA PRO A 129 -5.74 -0.07 9.74
C PRO A 129 -6.10 1.07 10.68
N ALA A 130 -6.61 0.75 11.87
CA ALA A 130 -7.01 1.71 12.88
C ALA A 130 -5.86 2.11 13.81
N SER A 131 -4.73 1.37 13.79
CA SER A 131 -3.58 1.65 14.65
C SER A 131 -2.72 2.85 14.22
N VAL A 132 -3.11 3.57 13.16
CA VAL A 132 -2.47 4.81 12.70
C VAL A 132 -3.52 5.88 12.43
N THR A 133 -3.10 7.13 12.56
CA THR A 133 -3.89 8.27 12.09
C THR A 133 -3.74 8.38 10.58
N TRP A 134 -4.82 8.71 9.89
CA TRP A 134 -4.85 8.87 8.45
C TRP A 134 -5.05 10.34 8.10
N ARG A 135 -4.17 10.86 7.26
CA ARG A 135 -4.31 12.15 6.60
C ARG A 135 -4.99 11.93 5.25
N GLU A 136 -6.20 12.44 5.13
CA GLU A 136 -6.88 12.55 3.84
C GLU A 136 -6.18 13.64 3.03
N LEU A 137 -5.99 13.42 1.72
CA LEU A 137 -5.65 14.52 0.84
C LEU A 137 -6.87 15.41 0.77
N SER A 138 -6.86 16.48 1.56
CA SER A 138 -7.84 17.54 1.40
C SER A 138 -7.66 18.08 -0.02
N THR A 139 -8.51 17.65 -0.94
CA THR A 139 -8.78 18.45 -2.13
C THR A 139 -9.14 19.83 -1.59
N GLY A 140 -8.29 20.83 -1.84
CA GLY A 140 -8.65 22.22 -1.56
C GLY A 140 -10.02 22.52 -2.18
N PRO A 141 -10.75 23.55 -1.70
CA PRO A 141 -12.05 23.86 -2.26
C PRO A 141 -11.92 23.96 -3.77
N ALA A 142 -12.77 23.25 -4.51
CA ALA A 142 -12.93 23.45 -5.94
C ALA A 142 -13.26 24.93 -6.13
N GLY A 143 -12.24 25.73 -6.45
CA GLY A 143 -12.41 27.11 -6.83
C GLY A 143 -12.96 27.11 -8.24
N GLU A 144 -14.25 27.43 -8.36
CA GLU A 144 -14.80 28.58 -9.11
C GLU A 144 -16.32 28.63 -8.98
#